data_AF-A0A1H2V3N6-F1
#
_entry.id   AF-A0A1H2V3N6-F1
#
_cell.length_a   1.000
_cell.length_b   1.000
_cell.length_c   1.000
_cell.angle_alpha   90.00
_cell.angle_beta   90.00
_cell.angle_gamma   90.00
#
_symmetry.space_group_name_H-M   'P 1'
#
loop_
_entity.id
_entity.type
_entity.pdbx_description
1 polymer ?
#
loop_
_entity_poly.entity_id
_entity_poly.type
_entity_poly.pdbx_seq_one_letter_code
_entity_poly.pdbx_strand_id
1 'polypeptide(L)'
;MSAEFYITFKTPTWLVSNLSRVEEKISSLKTFIARNNNQFWLLGTENRDQEGRWKYDVRLIFEDNTRILLEISIHPESIEMDLSLFLQWLREQTDISVIDEDGELSGW
;
A
#
# COMPACT_ATOMS: atom_id res chain seq x y z
N MET A 1 -16.64 -6.45 2.65
CA MET A 1 -15.66 -7.16 1.80
C MET A 1 -14.56 -6.17 1.51
N SER A 2 -13.31 -6.57 1.67
CA SER A 2 -12.13 -5.80 1.28
C SER A 2 -11.60 -6.37 -0.05
N ALA A 3 -10.98 -5.52 -0.86
CA ALA A 3 -10.20 -5.98 -2.01
C ALA A 3 -8.74 -6.18 -1.58
N GLU A 4 -8.10 -7.25 -2.06
CA GLU A 4 -6.71 -7.58 -1.74
C GLU A 4 -5.87 -7.60 -3.02
N PHE A 5 -4.70 -6.96 -2.96
CA PHE A 5 -3.73 -6.93 -4.04
C PHE A 5 -2.33 -7.23 -3.51
N TYR A 6 -1.53 -7.92 -4.30
CA TYR A 6 -0.12 -8.18 -4.05
C TYR A 6 0.75 -7.33 -4.96
N ILE A 7 1.56 -6.47 -4.36
CA ILE A 7 2.66 -5.78 -5.05
C ILE A 7 3.87 -6.73 -4.99
N THR A 8 4.21 -7.26 -6.14
CA THR A 8 5.32 -8.20 -6.33
C THR A 8 6.47 -7.53 -7.07
N PHE A 9 7.70 -7.95 -6.77
CA PHE A 9 8.91 -7.38 -7.32
C PHE A 9 9.57 -8.40 -8.23
N LYS A 10 9.96 -7.98 -9.44
CA LYS A 10 10.65 -8.88 -10.39
C LYS A 10 11.95 -9.44 -9.82
N THR A 11 12.66 -8.63 -9.04
CA THR A 11 13.86 -9.04 -8.31
C THR A 11 13.47 -9.31 -6.85
N PRO A 12 13.42 -10.59 -6.39
CA PRO A 12 12.86 -10.95 -5.08
C PRO A 12 13.57 -10.30 -3.88
N THR A 13 14.86 -9.99 -4.02
CA THR A 13 15.67 -9.37 -2.97
C THR A 13 15.58 -7.84 -2.95
N TRP A 14 14.94 -7.22 -3.95
CA TRP A 14 14.94 -5.78 -4.10
C TRP A 14 14.25 -5.08 -2.92
N LEU A 15 13.10 -5.60 -2.48
CA LEU A 15 12.36 -5.04 -1.35
C LEU A 15 13.20 -5.11 -0.07
N VAL A 16 13.87 -6.24 0.19
CA VAL A 16 14.78 -6.39 1.33
C VAL A 16 15.89 -5.33 1.32
N SER A 17 16.52 -5.10 0.16
CA SER A 17 17.60 -4.11 0.03
C SER A 17 17.14 -2.66 0.12
N ASN A 18 15.85 -2.39 -0.12
CA ASN A 18 15.30 -1.03 -0.16
C ASN A 18 14.22 -0.79 0.91
N LEU A 19 14.11 -1.68 1.90
CA LEU A 19 13.00 -1.71 2.86
C LEU A 19 12.78 -0.34 3.51
N SER A 20 13.82 0.24 4.13
CA SER A 20 13.74 1.54 4.79
C SER A 20 13.24 2.64 3.86
N ARG A 21 13.68 2.64 2.60
CA ARG A 21 13.28 3.66 1.61
C ARG A 21 11.81 3.52 1.21
N VAL A 22 11.32 2.29 1.09
CA VAL A 22 9.89 2.02 0.82
C VAL A 22 9.05 2.40 2.03
N GLU A 23 9.47 2.07 3.25
CA GLU A 23 8.79 2.44 4.49
C GLU A 23 8.72 3.97 4.67
N GLU A 24 9.82 4.68 4.40
CA GLU A 24 9.87 6.15 4.39
C GLU A 24 8.91 6.72 3.36
N LYS A 25 8.85 6.15 2.15
CA LYS A 25 7.93 6.60 1.12
C LYS A 25 6.47 6.42 1.55
N ILE A 26 6.10 5.28 2.11
CA ILE A 26 4.74 5.05 2.62
C ILE A 26 4.42 6.02 3.77
N SER A 27 5.38 6.24 4.67
CA SER A 27 5.21 7.18 5.80
C SER A 27 5.07 8.64 5.34
N SER A 28 5.53 8.97 4.13
CA SER A 28 5.39 10.30 3.53
C SER A 28 4.05 10.54 2.83
N LEU A 29 3.20 9.50 2.69
CA LEU A 29 1.89 9.62 2.06
C LEU A 29 0.96 10.50 2.91
N LYS A 30 0.13 11.30 2.24
CA LYS A 30 -0.79 12.22 2.94
C LYS A 30 -1.81 11.47 3.77
N THR A 31 -2.24 10.31 3.30
CA THR A 31 -3.22 9.41 3.92
C THR A 31 -2.61 8.53 5.02
N PHE A 32 -1.29 8.50 5.20
CA PHE A 32 -0.65 7.75 6.28
C PHE A 32 -1.06 8.27 7.66
N ILE A 33 -1.37 7.34 8.58
CA ILE A 33 -1.78 7.69 9.95
C ILE A 33 -1.02 6.93 11.04
N ALA A 34 -0.60 5.68 10.79
CA ALA A 34 0.05 4.86 11.79
C ALA A 34 0.83 3.71 11.16
N ARG A 35 1.85 3.25 11.89
CA ARG A 35 2.54 1.99 11.65
C ARG A 35 2.30 1.05 12.82
N ASN A 36 2.03 -0.22 12.52
CA ASN A 36 1.95 -1.29 13.51
C ASN A 36 2.77 -2.49 13.01
N ASN A 37 3.97 -2.68 13.55
CA ASN A 37 4.94 -3.68 13.10
C ASN A 37 5.24 -3.59 11.59
N ASN A 38 4.85 -4.61 10.82
CA ASN A 38 5.00 -4.73 9.38
C ASN A 38 3.81 -4.14 8.61
N GLN A 39 2.88 -3.45 9.29
CA GLN A 39 1.69 -2.87 8.68
C GLN A 39 1.75 -1.35 8.69
N PHE A 40 1.37 -0.74 7.58
CA PHE A 40 1.18 0.70 7.45
C PHE A 40 -0.30 0.96 7.18
N TRP A 41 -0.89 1.81 8.00
CA TRP A 41 -2.32 2.13 7.96
C TRP A 41 -2.50 3.48 7.28
N LEU A 42 -3.39 3.49 6.27
CA LEU A 42 -3.78 4.68 5.55
C LEU A 42 -5.27 4.95 5.80
N LEU A 43 -5.60 6.22 5.95
CA LEU A 43 -6.96 6.72 6.15
C LEU A 43 -7.18 7.91 5.23
N GLY A 44 -8.23 7.83 4.42
CA GLY A 44 -8.61 8.90 3.51
C GLY A 44 -8.85 10.19 4.25
N THR A 45 -8.38 11.29 3.68
CA THR A 45 -8.50 12.62 4.29
C THR A 45 -9.95 13.07 4.46
N GLU A 46 -10.86 12.55 3.63
CA GLU A 46 -12.31 12.75 3.64
C GLU A 46 -12.98 12.11 4.87
N ASN A 47 -12.32 11.12 5.48
CA ASN A 47 -12.87 10.29 6.55
C ASN A 47 -12.29 10.62 7.94
N ARG A 48 -11.30 11.51 8.03
CA ARG A 48 -10.55 11.76 9.28
C ARG A 48 -11.38 12.33 10.43
N ASP A 49 -12.39 13.12 10.10
CA ASP A 49 -13.22 13.80 11.10
C ASP A 49 -14.50 13.04 11.45
N GLN A 50 -14.66 11.80 10.95
CA GLN A 50 -15.86 11.00 11.19
C GLN A 50 -15.70 10.12 12.44
N GLU A 51 -16.38 10.52 13.52
CA GLU A 51 -16.44 9.71 14.75
C GLU A 51 -17.06 8.32 14.50
N GLY A 52 -16.50 7.29 15.14
CA GLY A 52 -17.04 5.93 15.12
C GLY A 52 -16.70 5.08 13.89
N ARG A 53 -15.84 5.55 12.98
CA ARG A 53 -15.37 4.77 11.82
C ARG A 53 -14.21 3.82 12.14
N TRP A 54 -13.95 2.92 11.17
CA TRP A 54 -12.80 2.03 11.16
C TRP A 54 -11.49 2.79 11.33
N LYS A 55 -10.49 2.14 11.93
CA LYS A 55 -9.20 2.75 12.24
C LYS A 55 -8.38 3.10 10.99
N TYR A 56 -8.71 2.50 9.84
CA TYR A 56 -8.02 2.68 8.56
C TYR A 56 -8.97 2.34 7.41
N ASP A 57 -8.69 2.92 6.24
CA ASP A 57 -9.35 2.60 4.96
C ASP A 57 -8.52 1.57 4.16
N VAL A 58 -7.19 1.63 4.30
CA VAL A 58 -6.24 0.75 3.61
C VAL A 58 -5.13 0.33 4.57
N ARG A 59 -4.64 -0.90 4.41
CA ARG A 59 -3.39 -1.32 5.03
C ARG A 59 -2.41 -1.91 4.01
N LEU A 60 -1.14 -1.56 4.16
CA LEU A 60 -0.02 -2.16 3.44
C LEU A 60 0.73 -3.07 4.42
N ILE A 61 0.83 -4.36 4.10
CA ILE A 61 1.45 -5.38 4.94
C ILE A 61 2.69 -5.92 4.23
N PHE A 62 3.85 -5.81 4.86
CA PHE A 62 5.09 -6.38 4.34
C PHE A 62 5.15 -7.86 4.69
N GLU A 63 5.05 -8.73 3.68
CA GLU A 63 5.08 -10.18 3.85
C GLU A 63 6.47 -10.72 3.55
N ASP A 64 7.15 -11.20 4.61
CA ASP A 64 8.52 -11.73 4.60
C ASP A 64 9.53 -10.83 3.88
N ASN A 65 9.24 -9.52 3.78
CA ASN A 65 9.99 -8.53 3.01
C ASN A 65 10.22 -8.90 1.53
N THR A 66 9.37 -9.74 0.94
CA THR A 66 9.45 -10.15 -0.48
C THR A 66 8.33 -9.57 -1.33
N ARG A 67 7.19 -9.25 -0.71
CA ARG A 67 6.03 -8.62 -1.36
C ARG A 67 5.29 -7.73 -0.37
N ILE A 68 4.40 -6.90 -0.89
CA ILE A 68 3.52 -6.06 -0.08
C ILE A 68 2.08 -6.46 -0.40
N LEU A 69 1.33 -6.89 0.62
CA LEU A 69 -0.11 -7.05 0.54
C LEU A 69 -0.77 -5.69 0.77
N LEU A 70 -1.56 -5.25 -0.19
CA LEU A 70 -2.40 -4.07 -0.17
C LEU A 70 -3.84 -4.52 0.05
N GLU A 71 -4.39 -4.23 1.22
CA GLU A 71 -5.79 -4.51 1.54
C GLU A 71 -6.58 -3.21 1.60
N ILE A 72 -7.60 -3.11 0.75
CA ILE A 72 -8.45 -1.95 0.59
C ILE A 72 -9.83 -2.26 1.16
N SER A 73 -10.17 -1.62 2.27
CA SER A 73 -11.48 -1.70 2.88
C SER A 73 -12.45 -0.67 2.29
N ILE A 74 -11.93 0.53 2.03
CA ILE A 74 -12.65 1.65 1.42
C ILE A 74 -11.63 2.39 0.53
N HIS A 75 -12.09 2.89 -0.62
CA HIS A 75 -11.24 3.57 -1.61
C HIS A 75 -11.69 5.04 -1.81
N PRO A 76 -11.53 5.92 -0.80
CA PRO A 76 -11.76 7.35 -1.03
C PRO A 76 -10.74 7.92 -2.03
N GLU A 77 -11.09 9.01 -2.71
CA GLU A 77 -10.25 9.61 -3.77
C GLU A 77 -8.82 9.91 -3.28
N SER A 78 -8.65 10.40 -2.06
CA SER A 78 -7.33 10.67 -1.50
C SER A 78 -6.46 9.41 -1.33
N ILE A 79 -7.06 8.25 -1.06
CA ILE A 79 -6.36 6.97 -1.00
C ILE A 79 -5.96 6.53 -2.41
N GLU A 80 -6.87 6.60 -3.38
CA GLU A 80 -6.57 6.20 -4.75
C GLU A 80 -5.41 7.04 -5.33
N MET A 81 -5.41 8.34 -5.05
CA MET A 81 -4.34 9.24 -5.46
C MET A 81 -2.99 8.89 -4.81
N ASP A 82 -2.95 8.69 -3.49
CA ASP A 82 -1.70 8.35 -2.79
C ASP A 82 -1.16 6.97 -3.20
N LEU A 83 -2.04 5.98 -3.39
CA LEU A 83 -1.65 4.66 -3.89
C LEU A 83 -1.12 4.73 -5.32
N SER A 84 -1.75 5.52 -6.20
CA SER A 84 -1.26 5.73 -7.57
C SER A 84 0.14 6.34 -7.57
N LEU A 85 0.36 7.38 -6.75
CA LEU A 85 1.67 8.02 -6.61
C LEU A 85 2.72 7.08 -6.00
N PHE A 86 2.33 6.24 -5.04
CA PHE A 86 3.20 5.23 -4.45
C PHE A 86 3.62 4.16 -5.46
N LEU A 87 2.66 3.61 -6.20
CA LEU A 87 2.90 2.58 -7.21
C LEU A 87 3.71 3.14 -8.38
N GLN A 88 3.42 4.36 -8.83
CA GLN A 88 4.25 5.05 -9.84
C GLN A 88 5.69 5.20 -9.33
N TRP A 89 5.87 5.68 -8.10
CA TRP A 89 7.21 5.82 -7.53
C TRP A 89 7.95 4.49 -7.46
N LEU A 90 7.28 3.39 -7.08
CA LEU A 90 7.89 2.06 -7.09
C LEU A 90 8.34 1.64 -8.49
N ARG A 91 7.51 1.89 -9.51
CA ARG A 91 7.84 1.61 -10.92
C ARG A 91 9.03 2.40 -11.43
N GLU A 92 9.26 3.60 -10.91
CA GLU A 92 10.46 4.39 -11.20
C GLU A 92 11.73 3.81 -10.54
N GLN A 93 11.58 2.98 -9.50
CA GLN A 93 12.73 2.35 -8.82
C GLN A 93 13.02 0.92 -9.28
N THR A 94 11.99 0.16 -9.68
CA THR A 94 12.10 -1.27 -10.01
C THR A 94 10.88 -1.77 -10.77
N ASP A 95 11.03 -2.90 -11.46
CA ASP A 95 9.92 -3.61 -12.10
C ASP A 95 9.02 -4.25 -11.03
N ILE A 96 7.76 -3.80 -10.97
CA ILE A 96 6.72 -4.37 -10.10
C ILE A 96 5.53 -4.89 -10.91
N SER A 97 4.82 -5.87 -10.35
CA SER A 97 3.49 -6.28 -10.79
C SER A 97 2.51 -6.17 -9.64
N VAL A 98 1.31 -5.65 -9.92
CA VAL A 98 0.19 -5.63 -8.97
C VAL A 98 -0.78 -6.72 -9.40
N ILE A 99 -1.03 -7.67 -8.51
CA ILE A 99 -1.82 -8.87 -8.79
C ILE A 99 -2.98 -8.90 -7.79
N ASP A 100 -4.19 -9.23 -8.19
CA ASP A 100 -5.31 -9.39 -7.24
C ASP A 100 -5.27 -10.74 -6.49
N GLU A 101 -6.30 -10.99 -5.67
CA GLU A 101 -6.44 -12.22 -4.89
C GLU A 101 -6.58 -13.50 -5.76
N ASP A 102 -7.07 -13.37 -6.99
CA ASP A 102 -7.26 -14.46 -7.95
C ASP A 102 -5.99 -14.74 -8.78
N GLY A 103 -4.95 -13.92 -8.63
CA GLY A 103 -3.71 -14.06 -9.39
C GLY A 103 -3.71 -13.32 -10.72
N GLU A 104 -4.71 -12.49 -11.00
CA GLU A 104 -4.82 -11.70 -12.22
C GLU A 104 -4.06 -10.38 -12.13
N LEU A 105 -3.51 -9.92 -13.26
CA LEU A 105 -2.84 -8.63 -13.32
C LEU A 105 -3.85 -7.51 -13.16
N SER A 106 -3.61 -6.68 -12.16
CA SER A 106 -4.41 -5.50 -11.90
C SER A 106 -3.99 -4.32 -12.77
N GLY A 107 -4.94 -3.48 -13.17
CA GLY A 107 -4.71 -2.29 -14.01
C GLY A 107 -4.18 -1.07 -13.26
N TRP A 108 -3.94 -1.21 -11.95
CA TRP A 108 -3.25 -0.21 -11.12
C TRP A 108 -1.83 0.07 -11.62
#